data_AF-A0AAJ4LX25-F1
#
_entry.id   AF-A0AAJ4LX25-F1
#
_cell.length_a   1.000
_cell.length_b   1.000
_cell.length_c   1.000
_cell.angle_alpha   90.00
_cell.angle_beta   90.00
_cell.angle_gamma   90.00
#
_symmetry.space_group_name_H-M   'P 1'
#
loop_
_entity.id
_entity.type
_entity.pdbx_description
1 polymer ?
#
loop_
_entity_poly.entity_id
_entity_poly.type
_entity_poly.pdbx_seq_one_letter_code
_entity_poly.pdbx_strand_id
1 'polypeptide(L)'
;MSSPILEALPALHVTVIGVVAAFFSAFAIYAYQKVNDAKEKLDEALKHSMSVSTPNSMMFNGNNVYLNQDGTLNWDERGKETLRRAAMLYSYLDYEEKYGVPRSSFQREPSPEEVISVCNELFSLFTTIFTTYPFWNNNLVHIQGQTDKVSQLCSKEFDTKRIQEMQRIVGYLNWTWSTSNRSLMTLASRGMEFTRQQQLKEQTEMFEKQVVNMPDQMPKSEQERIWKQFHQPHVDRVTDFQGVFVSYFEKSHVVEREVIPLLSSSISSFNTYNETFRVKETTLKVITLIMFNMVFGVLLPLVTLNLLVGVNFKWSNFWFSSFEYFVLFSTMFPYLWACKFLFNKVKKLNFA
;
A
#
# COMPACT_ATOMS: atom_id res chain seq x y z
N MET A 1 38.98 18.54 -56.47
CA MET A 1 37.79 19.13 -55.83
C MET A 1 37.71 18.52 -54.45
N SER A 2 37.86 19.30 -53.39
CA SER A 2 37.62 18.85 -52.02
C SER A 2 36.12 18.66 -51.83
N SER A 3 35.69 17.46 -51.47
CA SER A 3 34.28 17.17 -51.19
C SER A 3 33.89 17.79 -49.84
N PRO A 4 32.93 18.72 -49.81
CA PRO A 4 32.46 19.31 -48.55
C PRO A 4 31.88 18.26 -47.59
N ILE A 5 31.33 17.17 -48.12
CA ILE A 5 30.77 16.06 -47.32
C ILE A 5 31.91 15.28 -46.64
N LEU A 6 32.92 14.85 -47.40
CA LEU A 6 34.03 14.04 -46.87
C LEU A 6 34.91 14.84 -45.89
N GLU A 7 35.03 16.15 -46.09
CA GLU A 7 35.77 17.04 -45.20
C GLU A 7 35.04 17.29 -43.87
N ALA A 8 33.71 17.44 -43.91
CA ALA A 8 32.90 17.70 -42.72
C ALA A 8 32.59 16.45 -41.88
N LEU A 9 32.61 15.25 -42.49
CA LEU A 9 32.22 13.98 -41.87
C LEU A 9 32.88 13.70 -40.50
N PRO A 10 34.21 13.86 -40.32
CA PRO A 10 34.85 13.61 -39.03
C PRO A 10 34.32 14.52 -37.90
N ALA A 11 34.19 15.83 -38.17
CA ALA A 11 33.67 16.80 -37.20
C ALA A 11 32.20 16.53 -36.86
N LEU A 12 31.40 16.12 -37.84
CA LEU A 12 30.00 15.74 -37.63
C LEU A 12 29.88 14.48 -36.76
N HIS A 13 30.70 13.46 -37.00
CA HIS A 13 30.70 12.26 -36.16
C HIS A 13 31.05 12.57 -34.71
N VAL A 14 32.11 13.34 -34.47
CA VAL A 14 32.51 13.72 -33.10
C VAL A 14 31.37 14.50 -32.41
N THR A 15 30.72 15.41 -33.12
CA THR A 15 29.62 16.22 -32.57
C THR A 15 28.38 15.36 -32.27
N VAL A 16 27.97 14.51 -33.20
CA VAL A 16 26.79 13.63 -33.04
C VAL A 16 27.04 12.63 -31.91
N ILE A 17 28.21 11.98 -31.88
CA ILE A 17 28.59 11.08 -30.79
C ILE A 17 28.58 11.83 -29.46
N GLY A 18 29.14 13.04 -29.39
CA GLY A 18 29.15 13.86 -28.18
C GLY A 18 27.76 14.19 -27.66
N VAL A 19 26.86 14.67 -28.53
CA VAL A 19 25.47 15.02 -28.15
C VAL A 19 24.68 13.79 -27.72
N VAL A 20 24.76 12.72 -28.51
CA VAL A 20 24.11 11.43 -28.25
C VAL A 20 24.60 10.85 -26.92
N ALA A 21 25.93 10.74 -26.73
CA ALA A 21 26.52 10.19 -25.51
C ALA A 21 26.21 11.03 -24.26
N ALA A 22 26.28 12.36 -24.35
CA ALA A 22 25.95 13.25 -23.25
C ALA A 22 24.47 13.11 -22.84
N PHE A 23 23.56 13.13 -23.82
CA PHE A 23 22.14 12.96 -23.54
C PHE A 23 21.82 11.59 -22.96
N PHE A 24 22.37 10.52 -23.54
CA PHE A 24 22.13 9.16 -23.04
C PHE A 24 22.72 8.93 -21.66
N SER A 25 23.90 9.48 -21.38
CA SER A 25 24.48 9.42 -20.04
C SER A 25 23.59 10.15 -19.04
N ALA A 26 23.14 11.37 -19.35
CA ALA A 26 22.22 12.12 -18.49
C ALA A 26 20.88 11.39 -18.29
N PHE A 27 20.28 10.86 -19.36
CA PHE A 27 19.01 10.14 -19.27
C PHE A 27 19.14 8.82 -18.49
N ALA A 28 20.12 7.99 -18.81
CA ALA A 28 20.30 6.68 -18.20
C ALA A 28 20.72 6.79 -16.72
N ILE A 29 21.69 7.65 -16.41
CA ILE A 29 22.26 7.79 -15.07
C ILE A 29 21.36 8.61 -14.16
N TYR A 30 20.72 9.67 -14.67
CA TYR A 30 19.95 10.55 -13.81
C TYR A 30 18.47 10.20 -13.84
N ALA A 31 17.84 10.25 -15.01
CA ALA A 31 16.38 10.24 -15.06
C ALA A 31 15.80 8.82 -14.91
N TYR A 32 16.35 7.85 -15.65
CA TYR A 32 15.90 6.46 -15.59
C TYR A 32 16.24 5.81 -14.24
N GLN A 33 17.48 5.95 -13.79
CA GLN A 33 17.91 5.43 -12.50
C GLN A 33 17.09 6.02 -11.35
N LYS A 34 16.88 7.35 -11.29
CA LYS A 34 16.11 7.96 -10.19
C LYS A 34 14.65 7.53 -10.15
N VAL A 35 13.99 7.35 -11.30
CA VAL A 35 12.61 6.87 -11.34
C VAL A 35 12.55 5.41 -10.85
N ASN A 36 13.47 4.56 -11.30
CA ASN A 36 13.53 3.17 -10.85
C ASN A 36 13.87 3.07 -9.36
N ASP A 37 14.89 3.80 -8.88
CA ASP A 37 15.27 3.85 -7.47
C ASP A 37 14.07 4.30 -6.60
N ALA A 38 13.29 5.28 -7.08
CA ALA A 38 12.09 5.75 -6.39
C ALA A 38 10.97 4.70 -6.39
N LYS A 39 10.80 3.95 -7.50
CA LYS A 39 9.84 2.85 -7.59
C LYS A 39 10.22 1.69 -6.68
N GLU A 40 11.49 1.27 -6.69
CA GLU A 40 12.00 0.22 -5.80
C GLU A 40 11.81 0.59 -4.33
N LYS A 41 12.14 1.84 -3.94
CA LYS A 41 11.88 2.33 -2.58
C LYS A 41 10.40 2.37 -2.23
N LEU A 42 9.53 2.67 -3.19
CA LEU A 42 8.08 2.62 -2.97
C LEU A 42 7.63 1.17 -2.76
N ASP A 43 8.06 0.24 -3.61
CA ASP A 43 7.72 -1.18 -3.50
C ASP A 43 8.22 -1.78 -2.17
N GLU A 44 9.44 -1.45 -1.75
CA GLU A 44 9.98 -1.83 -0.44
C GLU A 44 9.17 -1.23 0.71
N ALA A 45 8.80 0.05 0.63
CA ALA A 45 7.97 0.72 1.63
C ALA A 45 6.57 0.10 1.72
N LEU A 46 5.95 -0.24 0.59
CA LEU A 46 4.65 -0.91 0.54
C LEU A 46 4.75 -2.30 1.19
N LYS A 47 5.77 -3.09 0.83
CA LYS A 47 6.00 -4.42 1.42
C LYS A 47 6.25 -4.34 2.94
N HIS A 48 7.08 -3.40 3.38
CA HIS A 48 7.33 -3.18 4.79
C HIS A 48 6.05 -2.77 5.53
N SER A 49 5.30 -1.79 4.98
CA SER A 49 4.06 -1.34 5.57
C SER A 49 3.02 -2.46 5.70
N MET A 50 2.95 -3.36 4.71
CA MET A 50 2.07 -4.53 4.75
C MET A 50 2.44 -5.45 5.89
N SER A 51 3.73 -5.77 6.05
CA SER A 51 4.19 -6.64 7.13
C SER A 51 3.89 -6.05 8.52
N VAL A 52 4.17 -4.76 8.71
CA VAL A 52 3.97 -4.06 9.97
C VAL A 52 2.49 -3.85 10.28
N SER A 53 1.66 -3.65 9.25
CA SER A 53 0.22 -3.41 9.38
C SER A 53 -0.63 -4.69 9.42
N THR A 54 -0.03 -5.88 9.46
CA THR A 54 -0.79 -7.16 9.54
C THR A 54 -1.12 -7.55 10.99
N PRO A 55 -2.40 -7.71 11.39
CA PRO A 55 -2.76 -8.04 12.78
C PRO A 55 -2.18 -9.36 13.28
N ASN A 56 -1.83 -9.41 14.57
CA ASN A 56 -1.36 -10.65 15.24
C ASN A 56 -2.51 -11.61 15.57
N SER A 57 -3.70 -11.06 15.78
CA SER A 57 -4.94 -11.80 16.07
C SER A 57 -6.02 -11.30 15.14
N MET A 58 -6.89 -12.20 14.68
CA MET A 58 -7.97 -11.88 13.75
C MET A 58 -9.22 -12.63 14.16
N MET A 59 -10.37 -11.97 14.04
CA MET A 59 -11.66 -12.59 14.22
C MET A 59 -12.23 -13.02 12.86
N PHE A 60 -12.47 -14.32 12.69
CA PHE A 60 -13.08 -14.87 11.49
C PHE A 60 -14.59 -14.94 11.69
N ASN A 61 -15.31 -13.95 11.19
CA ASN A 61 -16.77 -13.95 11.23
C ASN A 61 -17.35 -13.75 9.83
N GLY A 62 -18.36 -14.56 9.46
CA GLY A 62 -18.87 -14.63 8.09
C GLY A 62 -19.57 -13.34 7.64
N ASN A 63 -20.32 -12.69 8.54
CA ASN A 63 -21.01 -11.44 8.25
C ASN A 63 -20.25 -10.24 8.84
N ASN A 64 -19.89 -9.28 7.99
CA ASN A 64 -19.14 -8.09 8.40
C ASN A 64 -19.98 -6.83 8.24
N VAL A 65 -20.47 -6.31 9.37
CA VAL A 65 -21.31 -5.10 9.42
C VAL A 65 -20.52 -3.80 9.21
N TYR A 66 -19.19 -3.87 9.19
CA TYR A 66 -18.30 -2.72 9.02
C TYR A 66 -17.94 -2.47 7.56
N LEU A 67 -18.49 -3.24 6.62
CA LEU A 67 -18.26 -3.07 5.20
C LEU A 67 -19.54 -2.69 4.46
N ASN A 68 -19.41 -1.70 3.59
CA ASN A 68 -20.45 -1.32 2.65
C ASN A 68 -20.61 -2.39 1.55
N GLN A 69 -21.70 -2.32 0.79
CA GLN A 69 -21.97 -3.28 -0.29
C GLN A 69 -20.89 -3.29 -1.39
N ASP A 70 -20.15 -2.20 -1.54
CA ASP A 70 -19.04 -2.06 -2.49
C ASP A 70 -17.70 -2.58 -1.95
N GLY A 71 -17.65 -3.05 -0.70
CA GLY A 71 -16.43 -3.55 -0.03
C GLY A 71 -15.61 -2.45 0.66
N THR A 72 -16.07 -1.19 0.66
CA THR A 72 -15.40 -0.11 1.41
C THR A 72 -15.71 -0.19 2.90
N LEU A 73 -14.77 0.28 3.72
CA LEU A 73 -14.96 0.37 5.16
C LEU A 73 -16.04 1.42 5.50
N ASN A 74 -17.10 0.99 6.19
CA ASN A 74 -18.08 1.88 6.81
C ASN A 74 -17.48 2.47 8.11
N TRP A 75 -16.48 3.33 7.92
CA TRP A 75 -15.74 3.94 9.02
C TRP A 75 -16.55 5.04 9.72
N ASP A 76 -17.15 5.94 8.94
CA ASP A 76 -17.72 7.17 9.48
C ASP A 76 -19.03 6.96 10.24
N GLU A 77 -19.80 5.91 9.92
CA GLU A 77 -21.01 5.57 10.66
C GLU A 77 -20.75 4.43 11.64
N ARG A 78 -20.51 3.20 11.13
CA ARG A 78 -20.43 2.00 11.98
C ARG A 78 -19.13 1.92 12.77
N GLY A 79 -17.98 2.20 12.14
CA GLY A 79 -16.68 2.10 12.78
C GLY A 79 -16.53 3.06 13.97
N LYS A 80 -16.76 4.35 13.74
CA LYS A 80 -16.71 5.37 14.80
C LYS A 80 -17.74 5.11 15.89
N GLU A 81 -18.95 4.68 15.54
CA GLU A 81 -20.00 4.41 16.53
C GLU A 81 -19.64 3.24 17.45
N THR A 82 -19.15 2.11 16.91
CA THR A 82 -18.70 0.98 17.74
C THR A 82 -17.56 1.40 18.66
N LEU A 83 -16.58 2.16 18.16
CA LEU A 83 -15.46 2.61 18.99
C LEU A 83 -15.91 3.59 20.07
N ARG A 84 -16.80 4.53 19.73
CA ARG A 84 -17.41 5.49 20.68
C ARG A 84 -18.20 4.76 21.75
N ARG A 85 -19.02 3.78 21.38
CA ARG A 85 -19.78 2.95 22.30
C ARG A 85 -18.85 2.23 23.28
N ALA A 86 -17.80 1.58 22.77
CA ALA A 86 -16.81 0.90 23.59
C ALA A 86 -16.12 1.83 24.60
N ALA A 87 -15.72 3.02 24.16
CA ALA A 87 -15.11 4.03 25.04
C ALA A 87 -16.10 4.58 26.08
N MET A 88 -17.39 4.67 25.76
CA MET A 88 -18.41 5.26 26.63
C MET A 88 -18.86 4.34 27.78
N LEU A 89 -18.85 3.01 27.59
CA LEU A 89 -19.39 2.04 28.58
C LEU A 89 -18.82 2.25 30.00
N TYR A 90 -17.53 2.56 30.09
CA TYR A 90 -16.84 2.78 31.36
C TYR A 90 -16.20 4.19 31.47
N SER A 91 -16.62 5.13 30.62
CA SER A 91 -16.06 6.49 30.49
C SER A 91 -15.94 7.29 31.79
N TYR A 92 -16.75 6.96 32.81
CA TYR A 92 -16.63 7.56 34.13
C TYR A 92 -15.25 7.32 34.77
N LEU A 93 -14.54 6.25 34.41
CA LEU A 93 -13.21 5.95 34.93
C LEU A 93 -12.16 6.94 34.41
N ASP A 94 -12.21 7.27 33.11
CA ASP A 94 -11.32 8.28 32.54
C ASP A 94 -11.67 9.67 33.09
N TYR A 95 -12.97 9.95 33.30
CA TYR A 95 -13.44 11.22 33.85
C TYR A 95 -13.03 11.40 35.32
N GLU A 96 -13.16 10.36 36.13
CA GLU A 96 -12.72 10.32 37.52
C GLU A 96 -11.21 10.52 37.65
N GLU A 97 -10.43 9.88 36.77
CA GLU A 97 -8.98 10.07 36.75
C GLU A 97 -8.57 11.50 36.36
N LYS A 98 -9.25 12.06 35.35
CA LYS A 98 -8.89 13.38 34.82
C LYS A 98 -9.40 14.54 35.69
N TYR A 99 -10.57 14.40 36.30
CA TYR A 99 -11.26 15.49 36.99
C TYR A 99 -11.58 15.21 38.46
N GLY A 100 -11.29 14.01 38.98
CA GLY A 100 -11.57 13.63 40.37
C GLY A 100 -13.06 13.50 40.70
N VAL A 101 -13.93 13.43 39.67
CA VAL A 101 -15.38 13.33 39.86
C VAL A 101 -15.80 11.87 39.82
N PRO A 102 -16.32 11.31 40.93
CA PRO A 102 -16.72 9.92 40.97
C PRO A 102 -17.96 9.68 40.12
N ARG A 103 -18.17 8.41 39.77
CA ARG A 103 -19.34 7.95 39.04
C ARG A 103 -20.65 8.41 39.71
N SER A 104 -21.60 8.87 38.90
CA SER A 104 -22.95 9.17 39.36
C SER A 104 -23.66 7.90 39.84
N SER A 105 -24.30 7.96 41.00
CA SER A 105 -25.13 6.87 41.55
C SER A 105 -26.32 6.49 40.65
N PHE A 106 -26.69 7.36 39.71
CA PHE A 106 -27.79 7.14 38.77
C PHE A 106 -27.36 6.46 37.46
N GLN A 107 -26.05 6.27 37.23
CA GLN A 107 -25.57 5.57 36.04
C GLN A 107 -25.70 4.05 36.23
N ARG A 108 -26.53 3.42 35.41
CA ARG A 108 -26.70 1.96 35.37
C ARG A 108 -25.39 1.27 34.95
N GLU A 109 -25.06 0.16 35.59
CA GLU A 109 -23.98 -0.71 35.10
C GLU A 109 -24.39 -1.43 33.80
N PRO A 110 -23.48 -1.52 32.82
CA PRO A 110 -23.75 -2.27 31.59
C PRO A 110 -23.95 -3.75 31.93
N SER A 111 -24.84 -4.42 31.21
CA SER A 111 -25.09 -5.86 31.45
C SER A 111 -23.92 -6.70 30.96
N PRO A 112 -23.71 -7.92 31.51
CA PRO A 112 -22.68 -8.82 31.03
C PRO A 112 -22.78 -9.10 29.52
N GLU A 113 -23.99 -9.30 29.01
CA GLU A 113 -24.23 -9.57 27.58
C GLU A 113 -23.86 -8.37 26.71
N GLU A 114 -24.13 -7.15 27.18
CA GLU A 114 -23.75 -5.93 26.48
C GLU A 114 -22.22 -5.80 26.41
N VAL A 115 -21.52 -6.03 27.53
CA VAL A 115 -20.06 -5.92 27.60
C VAL A 115 -19.39 -6.93 26.68
N ILE A 116 -19.83 -8.19 26.69
CA ILE A 116 -19.31 -9.24 25.80
C ILE A 116 -19.58 -8.87 24.34
N SER A 117 -20.78 -8.38 24.02
CA SER A 117 -21.14 -7.98 22.66
C SER A 117 -20.23 -6.86 22.15
N VAL A 118 -20.04 -5.79 22.95
CA VAL A 118 -19.18 -4.66 22.57
C VAL A 118 -17.71 -5.09 22.41
N CYS A 119 -17.21 -6.03 23.21
CA CYS A 119 -15.85 -6.56 23.05
C CYS A 119 -15.68 -7.30 21.71
N ASN A 120 -16.65 -8.13 21.35
CA ASN A 120 -16.64 -8.86 20.07
C ASN A 120 -16.81 -7.92 18.87
N GLU A 121 -17.72 -6.95 18.97
CA GLU A 121 -17.90 -5.88 17.97
C GLU A 121 -16.56 -5.14 17.75
N LEU A 122 -15.89 -4.72 18.83
CA LEU A 122 -14.63 -3.99 18.74
C LEU A 122 -13.50 -4.83 18.13
N PHE A 123 -13.39 -6.12 18.49
CA PHE A 123 -12.40 -7.01 17.88
C PHE A 123 -12.67 -7.23 16.39
N SER A 124 -13.94 -7.42 16.01
CA SER A 124 -14.35 -7.55 14.61
C SER A 124 -14.06 -6.26 13.81
N LEU A 125 -14.33 -5.09 14.40
CA LEU A 125 -14.00 -3.79 13.81
C LEU A 125 -12.49 -3.68 13.56
N PHE A 126 -11.65 -3.94 14.58
CA PHE A 126 -10.20 -3.86 14.43
C PHE A 126 -9.65 -4.84 13.41
N THR A 127 -10.17 -6.07 13.38
CA THR A 127 -9.84 -7.04 12.33
C THR A 127 -10.15 -6.45 10.95
N THR A 128 -11.34 -5.86 10.79
CA THR A 128 -11.80 -5.30 9.52
C THR A 128 -10.95 -4.11 9.08
N ILE A 129 -10.66 -3.17 9.97
CA ILE A 129 -9.86 -1.98 9.65
C ILE A 129 -8.51 -2.38 9.04
N PHE A 130 -7.79 -3.29 9.71
CA PHE A 130 -6.42 -3.63 9.30
C PHE A 130 -6.34 -4.68 8.18
N THR A 131 -7.48 -5.24 7.74
CA THR A 131 -7.54 -6.25 6.66
C THR A 131 -8.27 -5.76 5.41
N THR A 132 -8.70 -4.50 5.39
CA THR A 132 -9.47 -3.91 4.28
C THR A 132 -8.94 -2.54 3.89
N TYR A 133 -9.45 -1.96 2.80
CA TYR A 133 -9.04 -0.62 2.36
C TYR A 133 -9.30 0.41 3.48
N PRO A 134 -8.37 1.32 3.80
CA PRO A 134 -7.15 1.68 3.04
C PRO A 134 -5.90 0.85 3.37
N PHE A 135 -6.00 -0.13 4.26
CA PHE A 135 -4.91 -1.04 4.63
C PHE A 135 -4.83 -2.22 3.65
N TRP A 136 -4.31 -3.35 4.10
CA TRP A 136 -3.92 -4.46 3.25
C TRP A 136 -4.89 -5.63 3.38
N ASN A 137 -5.42 -6.10 2.25
CA ASN A 137 -6.09 -7.38 2.21
C ASN A 137 -5.06 -8.45 1.82
N ASN A 138 -4.45 -9.08 2.83
CA ASN A 138 -3.48 -10.16 2.66
C ASN A 138 -4.15 -11.51 2.30
N ASN A 139 -5.41 -11.51 1.85
CA ASN A 139 -6.28 -12.69 1.71
C ASN A 139 -6.41 -13.51 3.00
N LEU A 140 -6.16 -12.88 4.15
CA LEU A 140 -6.18 -13.57 5.44
C LEU A 140 -7.61 -13.78 5.93
N VAL A 141 -8.53 -12.85 5.63
CA VAL A 141 -9.91 -12.90 6.13
C VAL A 141 -10.88 -13.03 4.96
N HIS A 142 -11.62 -14.12 4.95
CA HIS A 142 -12.75 -14.30 4.04
C HIS A 142 -14.00 -13.62 4.59
N ILE A 143 -14.51 -12.63 3.87
CA ILE A 143 -15.77 -11.96 4.19
C ILE A 143 -16.82 -12.44 3.22
N GLN A 144 -17.88 -13.07 3.76
CA GLN A 144 -18.91 -13.71 2.96
C GLN A 144 -19.58 -12.70 2.02
N GLY A 145 -19.55 -12.99 0.71
CA GLY A 145 -20.16 -12.15 -0.32
C GLY A 145 -19.46 -10.81 -0.62
N GLN A 146 -18.36 -10.48 0.06
CA GLN A 146 -17.63 -9.21 -0.14
C GLN A 146 -16.11 -9.38 -0.39
N THR A 147 -15.57 -10.60 -0.22
CA THR A 147 -14.12 -10.88 -0.37
C THR A 147 -13.53 -10.36 -1.69
N ASP A 148 -14.19 -10.60 -2.82
CA ASP A 148 -13.70 -10.18 -4.14
C ASP A 148 -13.63 -8.66 -4.27
N LYS A 149 -14.63 -7.96 -3.74
CA LYS A 149 -14.71 -6.49 -3.77
C LYS A 149 -13.61 -5.85 -2.92
N VAL A 150 -13.39 -6.39 -1.71
CA VAL A 150 -12.30 -5.94 -0.83
C VAL A 150 -10.94 -6.19 -1.49
N SER A 151 -10.74 -7.36 -2.09
CA SER A 151 -9.50 -7.72 -2.81
C SER A 151 -9.25 -6.76 -3.98
N GLN A 152 -10.30 -6.48 -4.77
CA GLN A 152 -10.22 -5.52 -5.87
C GLN A 152 -9.86 -4.11 -5.38
N LEU A 153 -10.48 -3.63 -4.31
CA LEU A 153 -10.17 -2.31 -3.74
C LEU A 153 -8.74 -2.23 -3.21
N CYS A 154 -8.26 -3.26 -2.52
CA CYS A 154 -6.91 -3.28 -1.97
C CYS A 154 -5.83 -3.43 -3.05
N SER A 155 -6.17 -4.01 -4.21
CA SER A 155 -5.29 -4.16 -5.38
C SER A 155 -5.11 -2.87 -6.20
N LYS A 156 -5.91 -1.83 -5.93
CA LYS A 156 -5.74 -0.53 -6.60
C LYS A 156 -4.38 0.07 -6.25
N GLU A 157 -3.83 0.82 -7.21
CA GLU A 157 -2.57 1.54 -7.04
C GLU A 157 -2.60 2.39 -5.76
N PHE A 158 -1.48 2.36 -5.04
CA PHE A 158 -1.38 3.02 -3.76
C PHE A 158 -1.10 4.51 -3.98
N ASP A 159 -2.05 5.37 -3.60
CA ASP A 159 -1.99 6.80 -3.87
C ASP A 159 -1.98 7.66 -2.59
N THR A 160 -1.89 8.98 -2.78
CA THR A 160 -1.89 9.94 -1.66
C THR A 160 -3.23 9.95 -0.90
N LYS A 161 -4.35 9.69 -1.58
CA LYS A 161 -5.68 9.63 -0.93
C LYS A 161 -5.76 8.45 0.03
N ARG A 162 -5.19 7.30 -0.34
CA ARG A 162 -5.11 6.12 0.53
C ARG A 162 -4.31 6.42 1.81
N ILE A 163 -3.21 7.18 1.72
CA ILE A 163 -2.45 7.65 2.91
C ILE A 163 -3.31 8.54 3.79
N GLN A 164 -4.04 9.50 3.21
CA GLN A 164 -4.91 10.41 3.97
C GLN A 164 -6.01 9.64 4.72
N GLU A 165 -6.59 8.62 4.09
CA GLU A 165 -7.56 7.73 4.72
C GLU A 165 -6.94 6.91 5.86
N MET A 166 -5.73 6.36 5.66
CA MET A 166 -4.99 5.70 6.75
C MET A 166 -4.79 6.65 7.94
N GLN A 167 -4.29 7.86 7.68
CA GLN A 167 -4.04 8.87 8.70
C GLN A 167 -5.31 9.26 9.46
N ARG A 168 -6.43 9.42 8.75
CA ARG A 168 -7.74 9.72 9.34
C ARG A 168 -8.20 8.63 10.30
N ILE A 169 -8.03 7.36 9.92
CA ILE A 169 -8.44 6.21 10.74
C ILE A 169 -7.50 6.04 11.93
N VAL A 170 -6.19 5.92 11.71
CA VAL A 170 -5.23 5.68 12.81
C VAL A 170 -5.15 6.86 13.77
N GLY A 171 -5.28 8.10 13.28
CA GLY A 171 -5.30 9.28 14.13
C GLY A 171 -6.48 9.26 15.09
N TYR A 172 -7.66 8.80 14.64
CA TYR A 172 -8.82 8.65 15.51
C TYR A 172 -8.71 7.48 16.49
N LEU A 173 -8.12 6.35 16.06
CA LEU A 173 -7.80 5.24 16.95
C LEU A 173 -6.84 5.68 18.06
N ASN A 174 -5.75 6.34 17.69
CA ASN A 174 -4.72 6.80 18.62
C ASN A 174 -5.25 7.88 19.57
N TRP A 175 -6.08 8.80 19.07
CA TRP A 175 -6.79 9.76 19.90
C TRP A 175 -7.68 9.06 20.92
N THR A 176 -8.52 8.12 20.47
CA THR A 176 -9.43 7.38 21.37
C THR A 176 -8.66 6.61 22.43
N TRP A 177 -7.56 5.96 22.05
CA TRP A 177 -6.69 5.29 23.01
C TRP A 177 -6.12 6.27 24.03
N SER A 178 -5.59 7.40 23.60
CA SER A 178 -5.02 8.40 24.50
C SER A 178 -6.03 9.01 25.48
N THR A 179 -7.32 9.07 25.11
CA THR A 179 -8.37 9.67 25.94
C THR A 179 -9.17 8.68 26.76
N SER A 180 -9.22 7.41 26.34
CA SER A 180 -10.16 6.42 26.87
C SER A 180 -9.52 5.06 27.15
N ASN A 181 -8.19 5.01 27.31
CA ASN A 181 -7.44 3.79 27.60
C ASN A 181 -8.04 3.04 28.80
N ARG A 182 -8.25 3.72 29.93
CA ARG A 182 -8.70 3.05 31.15
C ARG A 182 -10.09 2.45 31.01
N SER A 183 -11.00 3.15 30.32
CA SER A 183 -12.32 2.60 29.98
C SER A 183 -12.24 1.38 29.08
N LEU A 184 -11.41 1.42 28.04
CA LEU A 184 -11.24 0.32 27.09
C LEU A 184 -10.57 -0.90 27.74
N MET A 185 -9.61 -0.68 28.64
CA MET A 185 -8.96 -1.75 29.40
C MET A 185 -9.90 -2.37 30.44
N THR A 186 -10.74 -1.54 31.07
CA THR A 186 -11.78 -2.05 31.96
C THR A 186 -12.83 -2.84 31.18
N LEU A 187 -13.24 -2.34 30.01
CA LEU A 187 -14.13 -3.06 29.10
C LEU A 187 -13.56 -4.44 28.75
N ALA A 188 -12.29 -4.51 28.34
CA ALA A 188 -11.61 -5.76 28.00
C ALA A 188 -11.56 -6.73 29.18
N SER A 189 -11.13 -6.26 30.36
CA SER A 189 -11.05 -7.06 31.58
C SER A 189 -12.42 -7.60 32.01
N ARG A 190 -13.46 -6.77 31.98
CA ARG A 190 -14.84 -7.18 32.27
C ARG A 190 -15.39 -8.13 31.21
N GLY A 191 -15.07 -7.91 29.94
CA GLY A 191 -15.43 -8.81 28.85
C GLY A 191 -14.85 -10.20 29.04
N MET A 192 -13.59 -10.31 29.45
CA MET A 192 -12.95 -11.59 29.76
C MET A 192 -13.65 -12.29 30.94
N GLU A 193 -13.86 -11.58 32.05
CA GLU A 193 -14.49 -12.17 33.23
C GLU A 193 -15.93 -12.61 32.95
N PHE A 194 -16.74 -11.78 32.28
CA PHE A 194 -18.12 -12.13 31.95
C PHE A 194 -18.21 -13.28 30.94
N THR A 195 -17.32 -13.33 29.94
CA THR A 195 -17.25 -14.47 29.02
C THR A 195 -16.90 -15.75 29.76
N ARG A 196 -15.95 -15.69 30.70
CA ARG A 196 -15.58 -16.83 31.55
C ARG A 196 -16.74 -17.31 32.40
N GLN A 197 -17.48 -16.39 33.03
CA GLN A 197 -18.65 -16.71 33.85
C GLN A 197 -19.76 -17.34 33.01
N GLN A 198 -20.02 -16.81 31.80
CA GLN A 198 -21.00 -17.36 30.88
C GLN A 198 -20.62 -18.79 30.47
N GLN A 199 -19.37 -19.00 30.02
CA GLN A 199 -18.88 -20.34 29.65
C GLN A 199 -18.91 -21.29 30.84
N LEU A 200 -18.52 -20.86 32.03
CA LEU A 200 -18.60 -21.67 33.24
C LEU A 200 -20.02 -22.14 33.51
N LYS A 201 -21.00 -21.22 33.42
CA LYS A 201 -22.42 -21.55 33.60
C LYS A 201 -22.89 -22.56 32.55
N GLU A 202 -22.65 -22.30 31.26
CA GLU A 202 -23.06 -23.18 30.17
C GLU A 202 -22.43 -24.58 30.28
N GLN A 203 -21.14 -24.66 30.59
CA GLN A 203 -20.43 -25.93 30.77
C GLN A 203 -20.91 -26.68 32.01
N THR A 204 -21.19 -25.97 33.11
CA THR A 204 -21.74 -26.57 34.34
C THR A 204 -23.12 -27.16 34.06
N GLU A 205 -24.02 -26.41 33.42
CA GLU A 205 -25.35 -26.90 33.06
C GLU A 205 -25.31 -28.09 32.10
N MET A 206 -24.39 -28.09 31.12
CA MET A 206 -24.19 -29.22 30.22
C MET A 206 -23.65 -30.45 30.97
N PHE A 207 -22.68 -30.26 31.84
CA PHE A 207 -22.10 -31.34 32.63
C PHE A 207 -23.13 -31.94 33.60
N GLU A 208 -23.90 -31.11 34.30
CA GLU A 208 -24.99 -31.57 35.17
C GLU A 208 -26.03 -32.38 34.40
N LYS A 209 -26.45 -31.93 33.21
CA LYS A 209 -27.35 -32.69 32.33
C LYS A 209 -26.76 -34.02 31.88
N GLN A 210 -25.45 -34.09 31.62
CA GLN A 210 -24.78 -35.33 31.25
C GLN A 210 -24.73 -36.30 32.44
N VAL A 211 -24.39 -35.81 33.63
CA VAL A 211 -24.29 -36.61 34.86
C VAL A 211 -25.66 -37.17 35.27
N VAL A 212 -26.74 -36.40 35.13
CA VAL A 212 -28.11 -36.87 35.44
C VAL A 212 -28.59 -37.98 34.50
N ASN A 213 -28.10 -38.02 33.25
CA ASN A 213 -28.51 -38.99 32.24
C ASN A 213 -27.62 -40.25 32.18
N MET A 214 -26.63 -40.39 33.07
CA MET A 214 -25.76 -41.57 33.15
C MET A 214 -26.31 -42.62 34.13
N PRO A 215 -26.22 -43.93 33.81
CA PRO A 215 -26.65 -44.99 34.73
C PRO A 215 -25.69 -45.12 35.92
N ASP A 216 -26.27 -45.11 37.13
CA ASP A 216 -25.73 -45.27 38.49
C ASP A 216 -24.36 -44.65 38.87
N GLN A 217 -24.44 -43.67 39.78
CA GLN A 217 -23.41 -43.14 40.69
C GLN A 217 -21.96 -43.22 40.21
N MET A 218 -21.65 -42.51 39.12
CA MET A 218 -20.26 -42.21 38.77
C MET A 218 -19.55 -41.57 39.99
N PRO A 219 -18.43 -42.13 40.47
CA PRO A 219 -17.71 -41.59 41.62
C PRO A 219 -17.33 -40.12 41.41
N LYS A 220 -17.40 -39.30 42.48
CA LYS A 220 -17.07 -37.86 42.40
C LYS A 220 -15.67 -37.58 41.83
N SER A 221 -14.70 -38.47 42.09
CA SER A 221 -13.35 -38.37 41.54
C SER A 221 -13.33 -38.48 40.01
N GLU A 222 -14.21 -39.30 39.45
CA GLU A 222 -14.31 -39.48 38.00
C GLU A 222 -15.06 -38.31 37.35
N GLN A 223 -16.09 -37.78 38.03
CA GLN A 223 -16.76 -36.55 37.62
C GLN A 223 -15.77 -35.37 37.57
N GLU A 224 -14.91 -35.21 38.58
CA GLU A 224 -13.91 -34.15 38.62
C GLU A 224 -12.85 -34.31 37.52
N ARG A 225 -12.47 -35.55 37.21
CA ARG A 225 -11.56 -35.87 36.09
C ARG A 225 -12.17 -35.45 34.75
N ILE A 226 -13.43 -35.81 34.50
CA ILE A 226 -14.15 -35.45 33.27
C ILE A 226 -14.30 -33.93 33.17
N TRP A 227 -14.69 -33.26 34.26
CA TRP A 227 -14.78 -31.80 34.29
C TRP A 227 -13.45 -31.14 33.91
N LYS A 228 -12.36 -31.51 34.58
CA LYS A 228 -11.02 -30.96 34.32
C LYS A 228 -10.52 -31.25 32.90
N GLN A 229 -10.87 -32.40 32.33
CA GLN A 229 -10.38 -32.80 31.02
C GLN A 229 -11.21 -32.21 29.87
N PHE A 230 -12.54 -32.10 30.02
CA PHE A 230 -13.44 -31.80 28.92
C PHE A 230 -14.19 -30.47 29.06
N HIS A 231 -14.43 -29.97 30.26
CA HIS A 231 -15.21 -28.75 30.47
C HIS A 231 -14.33 -27.55 30.85
N GLN A 232 -13.42 -27.74 31.80
CA GLN A 232 -12.50 -26.69 32.27
C GLN A 232 -11.70 -26.03 31.12
N PRO A 233 -11.17 -26.76 30.11
CA PRO A 233 -10.45 -26.13 29.00
C PRO A 233 -11.32 -25.20 28.14
N HIS A 234 -12.63 -25.39 28.10
CA HIS A 234 -13.54 -24.49 27.40
C HIS A 234 -13.74 -23.18 28.17
N VAL A 235 -13.78 -23.26 29.51
CA VAL A 235 -13.88 -22.10 30.41
C VAL A 235 -12.57 -21.31 30.43
N ASP A 236 -11.42 -21.97 30.30
CA ASP A 236 -10.11 -21.31 30.34
C ASP A 236 -9.73 -20.70 28.98
N ARG A 237 -10.34 -21.12 27.87
CA ARG A 237 -10.12 -20.60 26.51
C ARG A 237 -10.98 -19.38 26.20
N VAL A 238 -10.95 -18.39 27.09
CA VAL A 238 -11.57 -17.08 26.83
C VAL A 238 -10.64 -16.24 25.98
N THR A 239 -11.22 -15.49 25.04
CA THR A 239 -10.48 -14.50 24.24
C THR A 239 -9.81 -13.48 25.15
N ASP A 240 -8.48 -13.33 25.02
CA ASP A 240 -7.73 -12.27 25.69
C ASP A 240 -8.00 -10.91 25.03
N PHE A 241 -9.16 -10.32 25.32
CA PHE A 241 -9.53 -9.01 24.78
C PHE A 241 -8.52 -7.93 25.14
N GLN A 242 -7.88 -8.03 26.30
CA GLN A 242 -6.91 -7.04 26.75
C GLN A 242 -5.67 -7.05 25.87
N GLY A 243 -5.04 -8.23 25.69
CA GLY A 243 -3.90 -8.39 24.80
C GLY A 243 -4.23 -8.03 23.35
N VAL A 244 -5.42 -8.40 22.88
CA VAL A 244 -5.90 -8.07 21.53
C VAL A 244 -6.03 -6.56 21.34
N PHE A 245 -6.73 -5.85 22.22
CA PHE A 245 -6.95 -4.40 22.06
C PHE A 245 -5.65 -3.63 22.14
N VAL A 246 -4.78 -3.96 23.11
CA VAL A 246 -3.44 -3.35 23.22
C VAL A 246 -2.66 -3.55 21.93
N SER A 247 -2.63 -4.78 21.38
CA SER A 247 -1.91 -5.06 20.14
C SER A 247 -2.41 -4.23 18.96
N TYR A 248 -3.72 -4.00 18.84
CA TYR A 248 -4.27 -3.17 17.76
C TYR A 248 -3.95 -1.69 17.91
N PHE A 249 -4.01 -1.14 19.13
CA PHE A 249 -3.69 0.27 19.36
C PHE A 249 -2.18 0.54 19.25
N GLU A 250 -1.33 -0.34 19.75
CA GLU A 250 0.12 -0.26 19.52
C GLU A 250 0.43 -0.25 18.02
N LYS A 251 -0.25 -1.11 17.27
CA LYS A 251 -0.09 -1.18 15.83
C LYS A 251 -0.59 0.07 15.10
N SER A 252 -1.68 0.68 15.57
CA SER A 252 -2.13 1.98 15.10
C SER A 252 -1.09 3.08 15.35
N HIS A 253 -0.41 3.06 16.50
CA HIS A 253 0.71 3.96 16.78
C HIS A 253 1.92 3.73 15.87
N VAL A 254 2.28 2.47 15.63
CA VAL A 254 3.37 2.12 14.69
C VAL A 254 3.03 2.60 13.28
N VAL A 255 1.78 2.41 12.83
CA VAL A 255 1.36 2.90 11.51
C VAL A 255 1.47 4.43 11.41
N GLU A 256 1.03 5.15 12.44
CA GLU A 256 1.12 6.61 12.46
C GLU A 256 2.57 7.12 12.43
N ARG A 257 3.47 6.48 13.19
CA ARG A 257 4.86 6.96 13.37
C ARG A 257 5.82 6.50 12.29
N GLU A 258 5.65 5.28 11.77
CA GLU A 258 6.63 4.65 10.89
C GLU A 258 6.08 4.50 9.46
N VAL A 259 4.87 3.94 9.33
CA VAL A 259 4.31 3.58 8.02
C VAL A 259 3.89 4.81 7.22
N ILE A 260 3.09 5.70 7.81
CA ILE A 260 2.54 6.87 7.10
C ILE A 260 3.65 7.79 6.58
N PRO A 261 4.67 8.18 7.39
CA PRO A 261 5.77 9.01 6.90
C PRO A 261 6.58 8.34 5.79
N LEU A 262 6.88 7.04 5.94
CA LEU A 262 7.63 6.26 4.95
C LEU A 262 6.90 6.23 3.61
N LEU A 263 5.61 5.86 3.62
CA LEU A 263 4.78 5.82 2.41
C LEU A 263 4.62 7.21 1.78
N SER A 264 4.40 8.24 2.60
CA SER A 264 4.25 9.62 2.12
C SER A 264 5.50 10.10 1.40
N SER A 265 6.69 9.87 1.98
CA SER A 265 7.97 10.24 1.38
C SER A 265 8.24 9.45 0.08
N SER A 266 8.00 8.14 0.07
CA SER A 266 8.24 7.29 -1.11
C SER A 266 7.30 7.62 -2.27
N ILE A 267 6.00 7.81 -2.01
CA ILE A 267 5.02 8.20 -3.04
C ILE A 267 5.33 9.61 -3.57
N SER A 268 5.62 10.56 -2.68
CA SER A 268 5.98 11.91 -3.09
C SER A 268 7.22 11.91 -4.00
N SER A 269 8.24 11.13 -3.66
CA SER A 269 9.45 10.98 -4.47
C SER A 269 9.12 10.37 -5.84
N PHE A 270 8.36 9.28 -5.87
CA PHE A 270 7.95 8.64 -7.11
C PHE A 270 7.11 9.56 -8.01
N ASN A 271 6.10 10.23 -7.47
CA ASN A 271 5.26 11.19 -8.21
C ASN A 271 6.07 12.39 -8.72
N THR A 272 7.05 12.86 -7.95
CA THR A 272 7.93 13.96 -8.40
C THR A 272 8.71 13.55 -9.66
N TYR A 273 9.32 12.36 -9.67
CA TYR A 273 10.08 11.90 -10.84
C TYR A 273 9.18 11.49 -12.02
N ASN A 274 8.05 10.85 -11.74
CA ASN A 274 7.17 10.33 -12.79
C ASN A 274 6.25 11.42 -13.39
N GLU A 275 5.58 12.21 -12.54
CA GLU A 275 4.56 13.18 -12.96
C GLU A 275 5.09 14.62 -13.07
N THR A 276 5.93 15.06 -12.13
CA THR A 276 6.40 16.47 -12.12
C THR A 276 7.49 16.71 -13.15
N PHE A 277 8.52 15.86 -13.18
CA PHE A 277 9.58 15.95 -14.19
C PHE A 277 9.20 15.35 -15.53
N ARG A 278 8.08 14.59 -15.59
CA ARG A 278 7.60 13.86 -16.76
C ARG A 278 8.74 13.21 -17.53
N VAL A 279 9.62 12.53 -16.81
CA VAL A 279 10.92 12.05 -17.33
C VAL A 279 10.75 11.34 -18.66
N LYS A 280 9.72 10.50 -18.80
CA LYS A 280 9.37 9.82 -20.05
C LYS A 280 9.05 10.80 -21.19
N GLU A 281 8.11 11.72 -20.99
CA GLU A 281 7.67 12.68 -22.00
C GLU A 281 8.82 13.60 -22.44
N THR A 282 9.54 14.15 -21.47
CA THR A 282 10.69 15.04 -21.70
C THR A 282 11.77 14.31 -22.49
N THR A 283 12.07 13.06 -22.14
CA THR A 283 13.06 12.24 -22.88
C THR A 283 12.63 11.98 -24.32
N LEU A 284 11.37 11.61 -24.54
CA LEU A 284 10.85 11.38 -25.89
C LEU A 284 10.90 12.65 -26.75
N LYS A 285 10.57 13.82 -26.19
CA LYS A 285 10.70 15.11 -26.87
C LYS A 285 12.15 15.41 -27.24
N VAL A 286 13.10 15.20 -26.32
CA VAL A 286 14.52 15.47 -26.60
C VAL A 286 15.08 14.51 -27.65
N ILE A 287 14.77 13.21 -27.61
CA ILE A 287 15.17 12.26 -28.68
C ILE A 287 14.61 12.72 -30.04
N THR A 288 13.36 13.19 -30.06
CA THR A 288 12.73 13.71 -31.28
C THR A 288 13.46 14.97 -31.80
N LEU A 289 13.86 15.87 -30.91
CA LEU A 289 14.66 17.06 -31.25
C LEU A 289 16.05 16.69 -31.80
N ILE A 290 16.74 15.71 -31.20
CA ILE A 290 18.03 15.21 -31.68
C ILE A 290 17.87 14.63 -33.10
N MET A 291 16.84 13.80 -33.31
CA MET A 291 16.52 13.26 -34.64
C MET A 291 16.22 14.36 -35.67
N PHE A 292 15.43 15.36 -35.28
CA PHE A 292 15.11 16.50 -36.12
C PHE A 292 16.37 17.28 -36.53
N ASN A 293 17.24 17.60 -35.57
CA ASN A 293 18.50 18.31 -35.85
C ASN A 293 19.46 17.48 -36.71
N MET A 294 19.54 16.16 -36.52
CA MET A 294 20.35 15.30 -37.39
C MET A 294 19.85 15.32 -38.84
N VAL A 295 18.54 15.27 -39.07
CA VAL A 295 17.97 15.24 -40.42
C VAL A 295 17.98 16.62 -41.08
N PHE A 296 17.45 17.63 -40.41
CA PHE A 296 17.24 18.97 -40.99
C PHE A 296 18.40 19.94 -40.75
N GLY A 297 19.19 19.74 -39.69
CA GLY A 297 20.33 20.59 -39.36
C GLY A 297 21.66 20.09 -39.92
N VAL A 298 21.78 18.78 -40.19
CA VAL A 298 23.03 18.18 -40.68
C VAL A 298 22.86 17.57 -42.06
N LEU A 299 22.04 16.52 -42.19
CA LEU A 299 21.95 15.76 -43.44
C LEU A 299 21.41 16.59 -44.61
N LEU A 300 20.28 17.29 -44.41
CA LEU A 300 19.67 18.10 -45.47
C LEU A 300 20.57 19.27 -45.92
N PRO A 301 21.19 20.06 -45.02
CA PRO A 301 22.15 21.10 -45.41
C PRO A 301 23.38 20.56 -46.16
N LEU A 302 23.96 19.43 -45.74
CA LEU A 302 25.10 18.84 -46.44
C LEU A 302 24.73 18.36 -47.85
N VAL A 303 23.57 17.72 -47.98
CA VAL A 303 23.08 17.25 -49.27
C VAL A 303 22.81 18.43 -50.20
N THR A 304 22.14 19.48 -49.71
CA THR A 304 21.82 20.69 -50.48
C THR A 304 23.07 21.49 -50.83
N LEU A 305 24.03 21.64 -49.91
CA LEU A 305 25.30 22.33 -50.16
C LEU A 305 26.13 21.61 -51.22
N ASN A 306 26.22 20.27 -51.18
CA ASN A 306 26.92 19.52 -52.23
C ASN A 306 26.21 19.64 -53.59
N LEU A 307 24.87 19.70 -53.63
CA LEU A 307 24.11 19.95 -54.86
C LEU A 307 24.33 21.37 -55.41
N LEU A 308 24.39 22.38 -54.54
CA LEU A 308 24.62 23.79 -54.90
C LEU A 308 26.06 24.07 -55.36
N VAL A 309 27.05 23.38 -54.77
CA VAL A 309 28.47 23.50 -55.17
C VAL A 309 28.77 22.63 -56.41
N GLY A 310 28.01 21.54 -56.62
CA GLY A 310 28.17 20.57 -57.71
C GLY A 310 27.59 20.99 -59.08
N VAL A 311 27.23 22.25 -59.30
CA VAL A 311 26.49 22.73 -60.50
C VAL A 311 27.26 22.58 -61.83
N ASN A 312 28.56 22.23 -61.80
CA ASN A 312 29.32 21.80 -62.99
C ASN A 312 29.30 20.26 -63.17
N PHE A 313 28.11 19.69 -63.33
CA PHE A 313 27.91 18.23 -63.40
C PHE A 313 28.45 17.63 -64.71
N LYS A 314 29.71 17.18 -64.71
CA LYS A 314 30.25 16.30 -65.75
C LYS A 314 29.84 14.86 -65.47
N TRP A 315 29.17 14.21 -66.43
CA TRP A 315 28.72 12.80 -66.35
C TRP A 315 29.82 11.80 -65.97
N SER A 316 31.10 12.14 -66.18
CA SER A 316 32.26 11.33 -65.74
C SER A 316 32.38 11.18 -64.23
N ASN A 317 31.75 12.04 -63.42
CA ASN A 317 31.90 12.09 -61.96
C ASN A 317 30.67 11.53 -61.20
N PHE A 318 29.70 10.94 -61.91
CA PHE A 318 28.46 10.40 -61.31
C PHE A 318 28.74 9.37 -60.20
N TRP A 319 29.68 8.46 -60.43
CA TRP A 319 30.08 7.44 -59.45
C TRP A 319 30.73 8.03 -58.20
N PHE A 320 31.55 9.08 -58.37
CA PHE A 320 32.23 9.73 -57.26
C PHE A 320 31.25 10.55 -56.40
N SER A 321 30.33 11.28 -57.04
CA SER A 321 29.26 12.00 -56.33
C SER A 321 28.32 11.05 -55.58
N SER A 322 27.93 9.93 -56.21
CA SER A 322 27.10 8.91 -55.57
C SER A 322 27.79 8.23 -54.39
N PHE A 323 29.12 8.04 -54.47
CA PHE A 323 29.92 7.47 -53.39
C PHE A 323 29.93 8.36 -52.14
N GLU A 324 30.03 9.69 -52.29
CA GLU A 324 29.99 10.63 -51.16
C GLU A 324 28.66 10.57 -50.40
N TYR A 325 27.55 10.53 -51.11
CA TYR A 325 26.23 10.34 -50.49
C TYR A 325 26.10 8.97 -49.84
N PHE A 326 26.59 7.91 -50.48
CA PHE A 326 26.60 6.57 -49.89
C PHE A 326 27.38 6.53 -48.57
N VAL A 327 28.58 7.14 -48.52
CA VAL A 327 29.38 7.22 -47.31
C VAL A 327 28.66 8.03 -46.23
N LEU A 328 28.08 9.19 -46.56
CA LEU A 328 27.30 10.00 -45.61
C LEU A 328 26.13 9.22 -45.02
N PHE A 329 25.31 8.57 -45.86
CA PHE A 329 24.16 7.82 -45.40
C PHE A 329 24.57 6.56 -44.62
N SER A 330 25.54 5.80 -45.11
CA SER A 330 26.03 4.58 -44.45
C SER A 330 26.60 4.86 -43.05
N THR A 331 27.31 5.98 -42.90
CA THR A 331 27.93 6.36 -41.63
C THR A 331 26.96 7.08 -40.68
N MET A 332 25.96 7.80 -41.18
CA MET A 332 24.97 8.50 -40.34
C MET A 332 23.76 7.65 -39.94
N PHE A 333 23.42 6.63 -40.74
CA PHE A 333 22.30 5.72 -40.48
C PHE A 333 22.34 5.04 -39.10
N PRO A 334 23.49 4.55 -38.60
CA PRO A 334 23.58 3.97 -37.26
C PRO A 334 23.08 4.89 -36.13
N TYR A 335 23.31 6.21 -36.22
CA TYR A 335 22.84 7.16 -35.20
C TYR A 335 21.33 7.35 -35.23
N LEU A 336 20.75 7.46 -36.44
CA LEU A 336 19.30 7.52 -36.61
C LEU A 336 18.62 6.24 -36.11
N TRP A 337 19.24 5.09 -36.38
CA TRP A 337 18.76 3.80 -35.88
C TRP A 337 18.85 3.71 -34.37
N ALA A 338 19.97 4.11 -33.76
CA ALA A 338 20.15 4.11 -32.30
C ALA A 338 19.12 5.01 -31.60
N CYS A 339 18.92 6.24 -32.08
CA CYS A 339 17.90 7.15 -31.56
C CYS A 339 16.48 6.58 -31.71
N LYS A 340 16.15 5.95 -32.86
CA LYS A 340 14.86 5.29 -33.06
C LYS A 340 14.66 4.09 -32.13
N PHE A 341 15.70 3.27 -31.95
CA PHE A 341 15.69 2.15 -31.00
C PHE A 341 15.41 2.64 -29.58
N LEU A 342 16.09 3.71 -29.17
CA LEU A 342 15.96 4.29 -27.82
C LEU A 342 14.61 4.96 -27.63
N PHE A 343 14.10 5.68 -28.62
CA PHE A 343 12.73 6.20 -28.62
C PHE A 343 11.72 5.08 -28.36
N ASN A 344 11.84 3.96 -29.08
CA ASN A 344 10.95 2.81 -28.90
C ASN A 344 11.10 2.16 -27.52
N LYS A 345 12.34 2.07 -27.01
CA LYS A 345 12.60 1.53 -25.66
C LYS A 345 11.95 2.40 -24.59
N VAL A 346 12.17 3.71 -24.63
CA VAL A 346 11.58 4.67 -23.68
C VAL A 346 10.05 4.71 -23.79
N LYS A 347 9.51 4.64 -25.00
CA LYS A 347 8.06 4.58 -25.22
C LYS A 347 7.43 3.36 -24.53
N LYS A 348 8.11 2.21 -24.59
CA LYS A 348 7.70 0.93 -23.96
C LYS A 348 7.93 0.87 -22.45
N LEU A 349 8.72 1.77 -21.87
CA LEU A 349 8.87 1.83 -20.41
C LEU A 349 7.53 2.24 -19.79
N ASN A 350 6.91 1.33 -19.05
CA ASN A 350 5.82 1.66 -18.15
C ASN A 350 6.45 2.03 -16.80
N PHE A 351 6.42 3.33 -16.52
CA PHE A 351 6.69 3.83 -15.18
C PHE A 351 5.45 3.76 -14.29
N ALA A 352 4.27 3.49 -14.87
CA ALA A 352 3.08 3.03 -14.16
C ALA A 352 3.28 1.56 -13.75
#